data_AF-A0A8H4V1Y8-F1
#
_entry.id   AF-A0A8H4V1Y8-F1
#
_cell.length_a   1.000
_cell.length_b   1.000
_cell.length_c   1.000
_cell.angle_alpha   90.00
_cell.angle_beta   90.00
_cell.angle_gamma   90.00
#
_symmetry.space_group_name_H-M   'P 1'
#
loop_
_entity.id
_entity.type
_entity.pdbx_description
1 polymer ?
#
loop_
_entity_poly.entity_id
_entity_poly.type
_entity_poly.pdbx_seq_one_letter_code
_entity_poly.pdbx_strand_id
1 'polypeptide(L)'
;PENQFAFSGECKNKKYAEEVIRECADAWEKLITGAAPKGEISLANLTNSNSADVVDKSALSKIPAGENLPPAPIDGSVDKWFFISGAAV
;
A
#
# COMPACT_ATOMS: atom_id res chain seq x y z
N PRO A 1 -13.66 -2.73 -17.35
CA PRO A 1 -13.13 -3.95 -18.00
C PRO A 1 -12.69 -4.93 -16.92
N GLU A 2 -12.67 -6.23 -17.20
CA GLU A 2 -12.16 -7.23 -16.26
C GLU A 2 -10.63 -7.13 -16.14
N ASN A 3 -10.12 -7.18 -14.90
CA ASN A 3 -8.68 -7.20 -14.65
C ASN A 3 -8.06 -8.48 -15.21
N GLN A 4 -6.84 -8.38 -15.71
CA GLN A 4 -6.10 -9.51 -16.27
C GLN A 4 -4.97 -9.92 -15.33
N PHE A 5 -4.64 -11.20 -15.32
CA PHE A 5 -3.57 -11.76 -14.48
C PHE A 5 -2.43 -12.28 -15.36
N ALA A 6 -1.19 -12.05 -14.91
CA ALA A 6 -0.03 -12.72 -15.48
C ALA A 6 -0.13 -14.25 -15.27
N PHE A 7 0.66 -15.02 -16.02
CA PHE A 7 0.71 -16.49 -15.91
C PHE A 7 -0.65 -17.17 -16.06
N SER A 8 -1.58 -16.57 -16.81
CA SER A 8 -2.95 -17.07 -16.97
C SER A 8 -3.68 -17.29 -15.64
N GLY A 9 -3.38 -16.48 -14.62
CA GLY A 9 -4.01 -16.58 -13.30
C GLY A 9 -3.39 -17.62 -12.36
N GLU A 10 -2.24 -18.21 -12.71
CA GLU A 10 -1.57 -19.19 -11.85
C GLU A 10 -1.03 -18.54 -10.56
N CYS A 11 -1.45 -19.07 -9.41
CA CYS A 11 -0.82 -18.78 -8.13
C CYS A 11 0.57 -19.44 -8.07
N LYS A 12 1.64 -18.64 -8.12
CA LYS A 12 3.01 -19.15 -8.04
C LYS A 12 3.36 -19.68 -6.64
N ASN A 13 4.41 -20.50 -6.58
CA ASN A 13 4.87 -21.11 -5.33
C ASN A 13 5.55 -20.10 -4.39
N LYS A 14 5.80 -20.55 -3.14
CA LYS A 14 6.47 -19.76 -2.11
C LYS A 14 7.80 -19.14 -2.57
N LYS A 15 8.64 -19.92 -3.26
CA LYS A 15 9.95 -19.44 -3.73
C LYS A 15 9.80 -18.22 -4.65
N TYR A 16 8.89 -18.30 -5.61
CA TYR A 16 8.62 -17.19 -6.52
C TYR A 16 8.06 -15.97 -5.77
N ALA A 17 7.14 -16.17 -4.83
CA ALA A 17 6.59 -15.09 -4.03
C ALA A 17 7.68 -14.38 -3.20
N GLU A 18 8.60 -15.12 -2.59
CA GLU A 18 9.73 -14.56 -1.84
C GLU A 18 10.70 -13.76 -2.73
N GLU A 19 10.87 -14.14 -4.00
CA GLU A 19 11.67 -13.38 -4.98
C GLU A 19 11.03 -12.02 -5.28
N VAL A 20 9.72 -11.98 -5.54
CA VAL A 20 8.98 -10.72 -5.79
C VAL A 20 8.98 -9.82 -4.55
N ILE A 21 8.77 -10.39 -3.35
CA ILE A 21 8.83 -9.63 -2.09
C ILE A 21 10.20 -8.99 -1.90
N ARG A 22 11.29 -9.74 -2.17
CA ARG A 22 12.66 -9.21 -2.07
C ARG A 22 12.89 -8.06 -3.04
N GLU A 23 12.45 -8.19 -4.29
CA GLU A 23 12.56 -7.12 -5.28
C GLU A 23 11.83 -5.85 -4.84
N CYS A 24 10.61 -5.97 -4.32
CA CYS A 24 9.87 -4.82 -3.79
C CYS A 24 10.54 -4.21 -2.55
N ALA A 25 11.11 -5.04 -1.67
CA ALA A 25 11.86 -4.56 -0.51
C ALA A 25 13.13 -3.79 -0.93
N ASP A 26 13.88 -4.29 -1.91
CA ASP A 26 15.06 -3.61 -2.46
C ASP A 26 14.68 -2.29 -3.13
N ALA A 27 13.55 -2.24 -3.85
CA ALA A 27 13.02 -1.01 -4.43
C ALA A 27 12.61 0.00 -3.35
N TRP A 28 11.98 -0.46 -2.26
CA TRP A 28 11.65 0.39 -1.12
C TRP A 28 12.90 0.92 -0.41
N GLU A 29 13.95 0.10 -0.24
CA GLU A 29 15.20 0.53 0.38
C GLU A 29 15.87 1.65 -0.45
N LYS A 30 15.87 1.51 -1.78
CA LYS A 30 16.34 2.58 -2.67
C LYS A 30 15.50 3.85 -2.55
N LEU A 31 14.18 3.72 -2.46
CA LEU A 31 13.27 4.85 -2.28
C LEU A 31 13.52 5.57 -0.95
N ILE A 32 13.55 4.84 0.16
CA ILE A 32 13.61 5.42 1.52
C ILE A 32 14.97 6.06 1.83
N THR A 33 16.04 5.59 1.19
CA THR A 33 17.40 6.14 1.28
C THR A 33 17.69 7.26 0.27
N GLY A 34 16.73 7.58 -0.61
CA GLY A 34 16.88 8.62 -1.63
C GLY A 34 17.68 8.22 -2.87
N ALA A 35 18.02 6.93 -3.02
CA ALA A 35 18.64 6.38 -4.23
C ALA A 35 17.63 6.19 -5.40
N ALA A 36 16.34 6.45 -5.17
CA ALA A 36 15.29 6.48 -6.18
C ALA A 36 14.40 7.73 -6.00
N PRO A 37 13.79 8.25 -7.08
CA PRO A 37 12.92 9.43 -6.98
C PRO A 37 11.65 9.11 -6.19
N LYS A 38 11.32 9.96 -5.20
CA LYS A 38 10.15 9.75 -4.33
C LYS A 38 8.81 10.18 -4.92
N GLY A 39 8.82 10.98 -5.98
CA GLY A 39 7.60 11.56 -6.55
C GLY A 39 6.79 12.31 -5.49
N GLU A 40 5.51 11.96 -5.36
CA GLU A 40 4.57 12.58 -4.41
C GLU A 40 4.53 11.86 -3.04
N ILE A 41 5.34 10.81 -2.85
CA ILE A 41 5.32 10.01 -1.63
C ILE A 41 5.99 10.79 -0.48
N SER A 42 5.28 10.93 0.64
CA SER A 42 5.87 11.39 1.90
C SER A 42 6.68 10.25 2.53
N LEU A 43 7.99 10.47 2.69
CA LEU A 43 8.92 9.52 3.31
C LEU A 43 9.18 9.83 4.79
N ALA A 44 8.41 10.74 5.40
CA ALA A 44 8.55 11.12 6.79
C ALA A 44 8.41 9.89 7.70
N ASN A 45 9.45 9.62 8.49
CA ASN A 45 9.50 8.45 9.38
C ASN A 45 10.28 8.76 10.65
N LEU A 46 10.15 7.92 11.68
CA LEU A 46 10.79 8.13 12.98
C LEU A 46 11.96 7.19 13.26
N THR A 47 12.04 6.07 12.56
CA THR A 47 12.85 4.91 12.98
C THR A 47 13.90 4.50 11.97
N ASN A 48 13.78 4.90 10.70
CA ASN A 48 14.74 4.50 9.69
C ASN A 48 15.87 5.53 9.62
N SER A 49 16.90 5.36 10.46
CA SER A 49 18.07 6.25 10.53
C SER A 49 18.83 6.44 9.21
N ASN A 50 18.64 5.53 8.24
CA ASN A 50 19.29 5.62 6.93
C ASN A 50 18.50 6.52 5.95
N SER A 51 17.31 6.97 6.33
CA SER A 51 16.48 7.86 5.52
C SER A 51 16.86 9.32 5.76
N ALA A 52 16.89 10.13 4.70
CA ALA A 52 17.08 11.58 4.82
C ALA A 52 15.84 12.30 5.37
N ASP A 53 14.67 11.65 5.33
CA ASP A 53 13.37 12.20 5.76
C ASP A 53 13.00 11.75 7.19
N VAL A 54 13.98 11.35 8.02
CA VAL A 54 13.73 11.08 9.45
C VAL A 54 13.34 12.39 10.14
N VAL A 55 12.20 12.37 10.82
CA VAL A 55 11.69 13.51 11.60
C VAL A 55 11.86 13.27 13.09
N ASP A 56 12.01 14.35 13.85
CA ASP A 56 12.01 14.27 15.30
C ASP A 56 10.62 13.91 15.85
N LYS A 57 10.57 13.32 17.05
CA LYS A 57 9.31 12.96 17.73
C LYS A 57 8.39 14.17 17.95
N SER A 58 8.93 15.39 18.02
CA SER A 58 8.12 16.62 18.05
C SER A 58 7.17 16.73 16.86
N ALA A 59 7.45 16.11 15.71
CA ALA A 59 6.52 16.06 14.57
C ALA A 59 5.18 15.40 14.92
N LEU A 60 5.15 14.50 15.92
CA LEU A 60 3.93 13.86 16.42
C LEU A 60 2.97 14.84 17.07
N SER A 61 3.44 16.00 17.56
CA SER A 61 2.58 17.04 18.13
C SER A 61 1.57 17.62 17.14
N LYS A 62 1.83 17.46 15.82
CA LYS A 62 0.91 17.87 14.76
C LYS A 62 -0.19 16.85 14.50
N ILE A 63 -0.06 15.63 15.02
CA ILE A 63 -1.07 14.58 14.87
C ILE A 63 -2.15 14.81 15.93
N PRO A 64 -3.42 15.04 15.54
CA PRO A 64 -4.50 15.20 16.51
C PRO A 64 -4.67 13.97 17.40
N ALA A 65 -5.23 14.17 18.59
CA ALA A 65 -5.64 13.06 19.44
C ALA A 65 -6.69 12.21 18.72
N GLY A 66 -6.62 10.88 18.90
CA GLY A 66 -7.61 9.99 18.31
C GLY A 66 -8.99 10.20 18.91
N GLU A 67 -10.01 10.19 18.06
CA GLU A 67 -11.42 10.27 18.46
C GLU A 67 -12.09 8.91 18.23
N ASN A 68 -12.90 8.45 19.19
CA ASN A 68 -13.65 7.20 19.09
C ASN A 68 -15.13 7.49 18.85
N LEU A 69 -15.43 8.03 17.67
CA LEU A 69 -16.79 8.37 17.26
C LEU A 69 -17.54 7.14 16.74
N PRO A 70 -18.88 7.08 16.88
CA PRO A 70 -19.66 6.07 16.19
C PRO A 70 -19.45 6.17 14.66
N PRO A 71 -19.49 5.05 13.92
CA PRO A 71 -19.37 5.09 12.48
C PRO A 71 -20.51 5.91 11.86
N ALA A 72 -20.18 6.69 10.83
CA ALA A 72 -21.18 7.41 10.06
C ALA A 72 -22.13 6.42 9.35
N PRO A 73 -23.38 6.83 9.07
CA PRO A 73 -24.29 6.04 8.24
C PRO A 73 -23.64 5.72 6.88
N ILE A 74 -23.79 4.48 6.44
CA ILE A 74 -23.35 4.05 5.12
C ILE A 74 -24.54 4.13 4.18
N ASP A 75 -24.31 4.61 2.96
CA ASP A 75 -25.35 4.66 1.93
C ASP A 75 -25.81 3.24 1.55
N GLY A 76 -27.12 3.00 1.50
CA GLY A 76 -27.69 1.68 1.24
C GLY A 76 -27.35 1.08 -0.13
N SER A 77 -26.76 1.84 -1.06
CA SER A 77 -26.26 1.27 -2.32
C SER A 77 -25.14 0.24 -2.12
N VAL A 78 -24.45 0.24 -0.98
CA VAL A 78 -23.44 -0.79 -0.66
C VAL A 78 -24.05 -2.18 -0.49
N ASP A 79 -25.34 -2.25 -0.16
CA ASP A 79 -26.07 -3.51 0.01
C ASP A 79 -26.49 -4.14 -1.32
N LYS A 80 -26.30 -3.41 -2.42
CA LYS A 80 -26.70 -3.85 -3.75
C LYS A 80 -25.84 -5.02 -4.21
N TRP A 81 -26.49 -6.13 -4.51
CA TRP A 81 -25.84 -7.27 -5.18
C TRP A 81 -25.69 -7.06 -6.68
N PHE A 82 -24.49 -7.30 -7.17
CA PHE A 82 -24.18 -7.32 -8.59
C PHE A 82 -23.93 -8.77 -9.03
N PHE A 83 -24.74 -9.25 -9.98
CA PHE A 83 -24.54 -10.54 -10.63
C PHE A 83 -23.70 -10.31 -11.88
N ILE A 84 -22.39 -10.52 -11.78
CA ILE A 84 -21.43 -10.33 -12.87
C ILE A 84 -20.95 -11.72 -13.33
N SER A 85 -21.29 -12.10 -14.56
CA SER A 85 -20.69 -13.25 -15.24
C SER A 85 -19.61 -12.72 -16.20
N GLY A 86 -18.37 -13.22 -16.06
CA GLY A 86 -17.28 -12.89 -16.98
C GLY A 86 -17.69 -13.15 -18.43
N ALA A 87 -17.35 -12.24 -19.34
CA ALA A 87 -17.48 -12.51 -20.76
C ALA A 87 -16.48 -13.63 -21.08
N ALA A 88 -16.98 -14.84 -21.34
CA ALA A 88 -16.15 -15.95 -21.78
C ALA A 88 -15.32 -15.50 -23.00
N VAL A 89 -14.00 -15.48 -22.83
CA VAL A 89 -13.02 -15.42 -23.93
C VAL A 89 -12.32 -16.75 -24.04
#